data_AF-E3MK09-F1
#
_entry.id   AF-E3MK09-F1
#
_cell.length_a   1.000
_cell.length_b   1.000
_cell.length_c   1.000
_cell.angle_alpha   90.00
_cell.angle_beta   90.00
_cell.angle_gamma   90.00
#
_symmetry.space_group_name_H-M   'P 1'
#
loop_
_entity.id
_entity.type
_entity.pdbx_description
1 polymer ?
#
loop_
_entity_poly.entity_id
_entity_poly.type
_entity_poly.pdbx_seq_one_letter_code
_entity_poly.pdbx_strand_id
1 'polypeptide(L)'
;MSSEFPLFRLPLIVLNHGLKLMTPFEIISLSLCSKRCKTVCQSLRNQLKCKEKAVKFQLKFSKKREIQLEFNYYPNTRWILSIFQVRGKDEIGLSRNDLFVTNWIPTEEDTPQEQIRENNSMVNQYLKVFISNDYDIFILRKYINHLSYIFNITLTDLELYFQDFTRDENKTIIDSYCGNRRDTNCAKSLKLVGESENTPEDDLVVYHILNRQVAKCQLTLDIKPTSKFFFYGDRFRYSTDRLIVRNSDWLSCTELECCNSFSVWMFNSKIIEFDIEFMIKRWYSGWTPKWTLAMLELVFINIDDCINRIRGRISAGLIAVRSEETIEGPDGRSHRIKYSIRRNDGTIGEFLVENNKYLYIKMRDNTDILLSTFITKTKTMM
;
A
#
# COMPACT_ATOMS: atom_id res chain seq x y z
N MET A 1 -1.42 -6.46 52.89
CA MET A 1 -1.85 -6.57 51.48
C MET A 1 -1.81 -5.18 50.86
N SER A 2 -0.72 -4.81 50.19
CA SER A 2 -0.59 -3.48 49.58
C SER A 2 0.38 -3.54 48.42
N SER A 3 -0.12 -3.80 47.22
CA SER A 3 0.55 -3.40 45.98
C SER A 3 -0.47 -3.21 44.85
N GLU A 4 -1.58 -2.52 45.12
CA GLU A 4 -2.40 -2.03 44.03
C GLU A 4 -1.77 -0.75 43.49
N PHE A 5 -1.21 -0.84 42.29
CA PHE A 5 -0.63 0.25 41.52
C PHE A 5 -1.50 1.53 41.67
N PRO A 6 -1.01 2.60 42.32
CA PRO A 6 -1.84 3.74 42.74
C PRO A 6 -2.65 4.38 41.61
N LEU A 7 -2.14 4.30 40.37
CA LEU A 7 -2.84 4.73 39.16
C LEU A 7 -4.25 4.14 39.05
N PHE A 8 -4.46 2.89 39.49
CA PHE A 8 -5.76 2.22 39.39
C PHE A 8 -6.74 2.56 40.50
N ARG A 9 -6.34 3.40 41.47
CA ARG A 9 -7.24 4.00 42.45
C ARG A 9 -7.90 5.28 41.94
N LEU A 10 -7.40 5.82 40.81
CA LEU A 10 -7.98 7.00 40.19
C LEU A 10 -9.35 6.67 39.57
N PRO A 11 -10.31 7.61 39.62
CA PRO A 11 -11.55 7.48 38.87
C PRO A 11 -11.28 7.26 37.39
N LEU A 12 -12.11 6.42 36.73
CA LEU A 12 -11.94 6.07 35.32
C LEU A 12 -11.87 7.30 34.40
N ILE A 13 -12.58 8.38 34.74
CA ILE A 13 -12.55 9.65 33.99
C ILE A 13 -11.16 10.28 34.03
N VAL A 14 -10.51 10.32 35.19
CA VAL A 14 -9.16 10.89 35.36
C VAL A 14 -8.13 10.04 34.65
N LEU A 15 -8.23 8.72 34.81
CA LEU A 15 -7.41 7.74 34.11
C LEU A 15 -7.51 7.93 32.58
N ASN A 16 -8.74 8.08 32.08
CA ASN A 16 -8.99 8.29 30.66
C ASN A 16 -8.43 9.62 30.15
N HIS A 17 -8.47 10.66 30.97
CA HIS A 17 -7.86 11.94 30.61
C HIS A 17 -6.33 11.81 30.48
N GLY A 18 -5.67 11.17 31.45
CA GLY A 18 -4.23 10.92 31.38
C GLY A 18 -3.81 10.10 30.15
N LEU A 19 -4.53 9.02 29.84
CA LEU A 19 -4.23 8.17 28.67
C LEU A 19 -4.43 8.87 27.32
N LYS A 20 -5.25 9.93 27.26
CA LYS A 20 -5.42 10.73 26.04
C LYS A 20 -4.23 11.65 25.77
N LEU A 21 -3.48 12.00 26.80
CA LEU A 21 -2.28 12.83 26.71
C LEU A 21 -1.03 12.00 26.39
N MET A 22 -1.07 10.70 26.66
CA MET A 22 0.04 9.79 26.38
C MET A 22 0.24 9.57 24.88
N THR A 23 1.51 9.60 24.48
CA THR A 23 2.01 9.16 23.18
C THR A 23 1.77 7.67 22.97
N PRO A 24 1.82 7.18 21.71
CA PRO A 24 1.71 5.75 21.43
C PRO A 24 2.77 4.91 22.16
N PHE A 25 4.01 5.39 22.28
CA PHE A 25 5.07 4.66 22.98
C PHE A 25 4.81 4.55 24.49
N GLU A 26 4.35 5.61 25.14
CA GLU A 26 3.95 5.55 26.56
C GLU A 26 2.79 4.58 26.78
N ILE A 27 1.83 4.54 25.86
CA ILE A 27 0.71 3.60 25.92
C ILE A 27 1.19 2.15 25.78
N ILE A 28 2.11 1.89 24.86
CA ILE A 28 2.73 0.57 24.70
C ILE A 28 3.45 0.20 26.00
N SER A 29 4.29 1.09 26.55
CA SER A 29 5.00 0.87 27.81
C SER A 29 4.05 0.51 28.94
N LEU A 30 3.02 1.34 29.17
CA LEU A 30 2.01 1.12 30.20
C LEU A 30 1.30 -0.22 30.02
N SER A 31 0.94 -0.57 28.78
CA SER A 31 0.23 -1.82 28.47
C SER A 31 1.01 -3.08 28.82
N LEU A 32 2.35 -3.00 28.84
CA LEU A 32 3.21 -4.13 29.15
C LEU A 32 3.36 -4.35 30.66
N CYS A 33 3.10 -3.34 31.50
CA CYS A 33 3.28 -3.41 32.95
C CYS A 33 2.38 -4.45 33.64
N SER A 34 1.11 -4.60 33.24
CA SER A 34 0.18 -5.56 33.86
C SER A 34 -1.00 -5.91 32.96
N LYS A 35 -1.71 -7.01 33.26
CA LYS A 35 -2.96 -7.37 32.54
C LYS A 35 -4.01 -6.25 32.67
N ARG A 36 -4.11 -5.64 33.85
CA ARG A 36 -5.03 -4.52 34.12
C ARG A 36 -4.66 -3.27 33.30
N CYS A 37 -3.37 -2.94 33.17
CA CYS A 37 -2.91 -1.84 32.31
C CYS A 37 -3.32 -2.08 30.85
N LYS A 38 -3.08 -3.29 30.34
CA LYS A 38 -3.45 -3.67 28.98
C LYS A 38 -4.95 -3.47 28.71
N THR A 39 -5.81 -3.95 29.61
CA THR A 39 -7.27 -3.78 29.50
C THR A 39 -7.68 -2.31 29.55
N VAL A 40 -7.06 -1.53 30.43
CA VAL A 40 -7.31 -0.09 30.55
C VAL A 40 -6.94 0.65 29.26
N CYS A 41 -5.73 0.43 28.71
CA CYS A 41 -5.29 1.05 27.46
C CYS A 41 -6.24 0.72 26.29
N GLN A 42 -6.74 -0.51 26.22
CA GLN A 42 -7.71 -0.91 25.21
C GLN A 42 -9.07 -0.20 25.41
N SER A 43 -9.61 -0.21 26.62
CA SER A 43 -10.95 0.31 26.91
C SER A 43 -11.12 1.78 26.52
N LEU A 44 -10.06 2.57 26.70
CA LEU A 44 -10.01 3.97 26.25
C LEU A 44 -10.12 4.08 24.73
N ARG A 45 -9.35 3.27 24.01
CA ARG A 45 -9.24 3.35 22.55
C ARG A 45 -10.48 2.79 21.83
N ASN A 46 -11.26 1.97 22.52
CA ASN A 46 -12.57 1.51 22.05
C ASN A 46 -13.70 2.55 22.16
N GLN A 47 -13.48 3.70 22.78
CA GLN A 47 -14.45 4.81 22.72
C GLN A 47 -14.56 5.33 21.28
N LEU A 48 -15.77 5.57 20.77
CA LEU A 48 -16.04 5.97 19.37
C LEU A 48 -15.12 7.12 18.88
N LYS A 49 -14.86 8.12 19.74
CA LYS A 49 -13.94 9.25 19.44
C LYS A 49 -12.47 8.87 19.22
N CYS A 50 -12.07 7.65 19.57
CA CYS A 50 -10.71 7.10 19.44
C CYS A 50 -10.59 5.97 18.39
N LYS A 51 -11.71 5.43 17.91
CA LYS A 51 -11.71 4.39 16.86
C LYS A 51 -11.34 4.94 15.49
N GLU A 52 -11.74 6.17 15.18
CA GLU A 52 -11.51 6.83 13.87
C GLU A 52 -10.11 7.46 13.74
N LYS A 53 -9.21 7.08 14.63
CA LYS A 53 -8.01 7.84 14.94
C LYS A 53 -6.71 7.13 14.61
N ALA A 54 -6.69 5.81 14.48
CA ALA A 54 -5.55 5.08 13.91
C ALA A 54 -5.80 4.89 12.41
N VAL A 55 -4.86 5.34 11.59
CA VAL A 55 -5.05 5.39 10.12
C VAL A 55 -4.22 4.34 9.43
N LYS A 56 -3.00 4.13 9.91
CA LYS A 56 -2.04 3.21 9.30
C LYS A 56 -1.37 2.36 10.35
N PHE A 57 -1.32 1.06 10.08
CA PHE A 57 -0.51 0.10 10.80
C PHE A 57 0.23 -0.73 9.76
N GLN A 58 1.47 -0.33 9.50
CA GLN A 58 2.32 -0.94 8.49
C GLN A 58 3.44 -1.74 9.13
N LEU A 59 3.74 -2.90 8.54
CA LEU A 59 4.92 -3.70 8.85
C LEU A 59 5.87 -3.63 7.65
N LYS A 60 7.12 -3.22 7.88
CA LYS A 60 8.16 -3.12 6.87
C LYS A 60 9.26 -4.13 7.14
N PHE A 61 9.52 -4.98 6.16
CA PHE A 61 10.62 -5.92 6.13
C PHE A 61 11.63 -5.49 5.08
N SER A 62 12.74 -4.93 5.54
CA SER A 62 13.98 -4.81 4.77
C SER A 62 15.16 -5.22 5.64
N LYS A 63 16.40 -4.87 5.25
CA LYS A 63 17.59 -4.92 6.13
C LYS A 63 17.31 -4.33 7.52
N LYS A 64 16.41 -3.35 7.61
CA LYS A 64 15.79 -2.89 8.87
C LYS A 64 14.34 -3.38 8.93
N ARG A 65 13.94 -3.90 10.09
CA ARG A 65 12.57 -4.34 10.35
C ARG A 65 11.86 -3.28 11.16
N GLU A 66 10.72 -2.80 10.68
CA GLU A 66 10.04 -1.67 11.29
C GLU A 66 8.55 -1.90 11.40
N ILE A 67 7.97 -1.45 12.51
CA ILE A 67 6.53 -1.28 12.66
C ILE A 67 6.23 0.20 12.61
N GLN A 68 5.34 0.62 11.73
CA GLN A 68 4.97 2.01 11.57
C GLN A 68 3.49 2.20 11.92
N LEU A 69 3.23 3.18 12.79
CA LEU A 69 1.89 3.53 13.26
C LEU A 69 1.63 5.01 12.96
N GLU A 70 0.49 5.31 12.36
CA GLU A 70 0.05 6.68 12.08
C GLU A 70 -1.35 6.91 12.63
N PHE A 71 -1.55 8.10 13.20
CA PHE A 71 -2.78 8.44 13.89
C PHE A 71 -3.26 9.86 13.55
N ASN A 72 -4.57 10.04 13.31
CA ASN A 72 -5.20 11.33 13.02
C ASN A 72 -5.09 12.36 14.15
N TYR A 73 -4.92 11.92 15.41
CA TYR A 73 -4.80 12.83 16.56
C TYR A 73 -3.39 13.36 16.78
N TYR A 74 -2.40 12.74 16.16
CA TYR A 74 -1.05 13.29 16.01
C TYR A 74 -0.82 13.49 14.51
N PRO A 75 -1.52 14.48 13.90
CA PRO A 75 -1.40 14.70 12.47
C PRO A 75 0.07 14.95 12.12
N ASN A 76 0.50 14.38 11.00
CA ASN A 76 1.89 14.50 10.52
C ASN A 76 2.94 13.88 11.46
N THR A 77 2.57 12.95 12.37
CA THR A 77 3.56 12.19 13.15
C THR A 77 3.45 10.70 12.86
N ARG A 78 4.57 10.09 12.46
CA ARG A 78 4.71 8.65 12.28
C ARG A 78 5.53 8.06 13.41
N TRP A 79 4.98 7.05 14.06
CA TRP A 79 5.61 6.35 15.18
C TRP A 79 6.23 5.06 14.68
N ILE A 80 7.55 4.94 14.75
CA ILE A 80 8.31 3.86 14.15
C ILE A 80 9.00 3.05 15.25
N LEU A 81 8.68 1.76 15.32
CA LEU A 81 9.42 0.81 16.15
C LEU A 81 10.43 0.07 15.28
N SER A 82 11.71 0.38 15.46
CA SER A 82 12.82 -0.28 14.78
C SER A 82 13.23 -1.52 15.56
N ILE A 83 13.12 -2.68 14.91
CA ILE A 83 13.35 -3.98 15.54
C ILE A 83 14.78 -4.43 15.26
N PHE A 84 15.52 -4.67 16.34
CA PHE A 84 16.90 -5.14 16.34
C PHE A 84 16.98 -6.52 16.96
N GLN A 85 17.92 -7.33 16.45
CA GLN A 85 18.26 -8.61 17.05
C GLN A 85 19.45 -8.42 17.99
N VAL A 86 19.37 -8.98 19.19
CA VAL A 86 20.51 -9.03 20.11
C VAL A 86 21.09 -10.44 20.07
N ARG A 87 22.40 -10.55 19.82
CA ARG A 87 23.14 -11.80 19.97
C ARG A 87 23.81 -11.79 21.34
N GLY A 88 23.34 -12.63 22.26
CA GLY A 88 23.93 -12.81 23.59
C GLY A 88 23.00 -12.48 24.74
N LYS A 89 23.27 -13.08 25.91
CA LYS A 89 22.52 -12.93 27.18
C LYS A 89 22.92 -11.68 27.97
N ASP A 90 23.53 -10.69 27.34
CA ASP A 90 24.06 -9.55 28.08
C ASP A 90 22.97 -8.49 28.29
N GLU A 91 22.49 -8.48 29.55
CA GLU A 91 21.86 -7.40 30.30
C GLU A 91 20.94 -6.43 29.55
N ILE A 92 19.67 -6.78 29.36
CA ILE A 92 18.65 -5.79 29.00
C ILE A 92 17.32 -6.05 29.68
N GLY A 93 16.91 -5.14 30.58
CA GLY A 93 15.54 -4.63 30.79
C GLY A 93 14.34 -5.58 31.03
N LEU A 94 13.22 -5.01 31.47
CA LEU A 94 11.95 -5.70 31.78
C LEU A 94 11.49 -6.63 30.63
N SER A 95 11.70 -7.94 30.80
CA SER A 95 11.21 -8.98 29.87
C SER A 95 9.73 -9.27 30.09
N ARG A 96 8.92 -9.05 29.05
CA ARG A 96 7.61 -9.69 28.94
C ARG A 96 7.35 -10.04 27.47
N ASN A 97 7.44 -11.33 27.15
CA ASN A 97 7.28 -11.91 25.80
C ASN A 97 8.48 -11.76 24.85
N ASP A 98 9.73 -11.87 25.34
CA ASP A 98 10.96 -11.91 24.51
C ASP A 98 11.25 -10.65 23.67
N LEU A 99 10.56 -9.55 23.99
CA LEU A 99 10.76 -8.21 23.44
C LEU A 99 11.26 -7.27 24.54
N PHE A 100 12.31 -6.52 24.23
CA PHE A 100 13.02 -5.66 25.15
C PHE A 100 13.11 -4.25 24.58
N VAL A 101 12.88 -3.26 25.42
CA VAL A 101 13.06 -1.85 25.08
C VAL A 101 14.04 -1.27 26.09
N THR A 102 15.18 -0.78 25.61
CA THR A 102 16.24 -0.24 26.48
C THR A 102 15.84 1.12 27.06
N ASN A 103 15.14 1.93 26.27
CA ASN A 103 14.65 3.24 26.67
C ASN A 103 13.33 3.53 25.93
N TRP A 104 12.33 4.02 26.66
CA TRP A 104 11.02 4.42 26.11
C TRP A 104 10.98 5.86 25.60
N ILE A 105 12.10 6.58 25.67
CA ILE A 105 12.26 7.91 25.10
C ILE A 105 12.51 7.75 23.59
N PRO A 106 11.64 8.30 22.73
CA PRO A 106 11.87 8.27 21.31
C PRO A 106 13.06 9.13 20.91
N THR A 107 13.77 8.72 19.87
CA THR A 107 14.77 9.56 19.21
C THR A 107 14.15 10.18 17.97
N GLU A 108 14.23 11.49 17.87
CA GLU A 108 14.10 12.22 16.61
C GLU A 108 15.48 12.14 15.93
N GLU A 109 15.68 11.19 15.01
CA GLU A 109 16.87 11.28 14.14
C GLU A 109 16.56 12.28 13.02
N ASP A 110 17.44 13.28 12.86
CA ASP A 110 17.52 14.09 11.65
C ASP A 110 17.73 13.16 10.46
N THR A 111 16.71 12.99 9.63
CA THR A 111 16.74 12.20 8.40
C THR A 111 18.03 12.48 7.60
N PRO A 112 18.76 11.45 7.12
CA PRO A 112 19.73 11.65 6.04
C PRO A 112 19.03 12.38 4.89
N GLN A 113 19.69 13.41 4.36
CA GLN A 113 19.15 14.41 3.42
C GLN A 113 18.52 13.85 2.11
N GLU A 114 18.54 12.54 1.90
CA GLU A 114 18.01 11.88 0.70
C GLU A 114 16.50 11.55 0.76
N GLN A 115 15.85 11.62 1.92
CA GLN A 115 14.38 11.42 2.02
C GLN A 115 13.55 12.72 1.92
N ILE A 116 14.23 13.88 1.81
CA ILE A 116 13.57 15.20 1.88
C ILE A 116 12.82 15.56 0.58
N ARG A 117 12.93 14.77 -0.49
CA ARG A 117 12.22 15.08 -1.75
C ARG A 117 10.77 14.61 -1.83
N GLU A 118 10.25 13.81 -0.89
CA GLU A 118 8.92 13.20 -1.04
C GLU A 118 7.87 13.49 0.04
N ASN A 119 8.14 14.21 1.14
CA ASN A 119 7.07 14.52 2.11
C ASN A 119 7.22 15.89 2.76
N ASN A 120 6.26 16.78 2.50
CA ASN A 120 6.04 17.99 3.30
C ASN A 120 5.66 17.60 4.75
N SER A 121 6.36 18.17 5.74
CA SER A 121 5.92 18.31 7.16
C SER A 121 5.77 17.08 8.08
N MET A 122 6.10 15.84 7.67
CA MET A 122 5.88 14.68 8.54
C MET A 122 7.07 14.40 9.49
N VAL A 123 6.81 14.34 10.79
CA VAL A 123 7.79 14.05 11.86
C VAL A 123 7.80 12.54 12.15
N ASN A 124 8.99 11.94 12.18
CA ASN A 124 9.18 10.54 12.54
C ASN A 124 9.70 10.42 13.99
N GLN A 125 9.03 9.62 14.80
CA GLN A 125 9.43 9.32 16.18
C GLN A 125 9.88 7.86 16.25
N TYR A 126 11.16 7.61 16.57
CA TYR A 126 11.73 6.26 16.55
C TYR A 126 11.88 5.68 17.95
N LEU A 127 11.54 4.40 18.09
CA LEU A 127 11.79 3.60 19.28
C LEU A 127 12.54 2.32 18.91
N LYS A 128 13.67 2.06 19.57
CA LYS A 128 14.45 0.83 19.37
C LYS A 128 13.87 -0.30 20.21
N VAL A 129 13.53 -1.40 19.56
CA VAL A 129 13.00 -2.61 20.19
C VAL A 129 13.93 -3.77 19.87
N PHE A 130 14.23 -4.61 20.85
CA PHE A 130 15.18 -5.71 20.76
C PHE A 130 14.46 -7.05 20.96
N ILE A 131 14.89 -8.08 20.22
CA ILE A 131 14.36 -9.45 20.33
C ILE A 131 15.52 -10.40 20.69
N SER A 132 15.31 -11.27 21.69
CA SER A 132 16.37 -12.05 22.35
C SER A 132 16.73 -13.40 21.71
N ASN A 133 15.92 -13.94 20.81
CA ASN A 133 16.17 -15.25 20.17
C ASN A 133 16.24 -15.14 18.65
N ASP A 134 16.81 -16.17 18.01
CA ASP A 134 16.76 -16.38 16.56
C ASP A 134 15.38 -15.98 16.04
N TYR A 135 15.39 -15.07 15.08
CA TYR A 135 14.24 -14.27 14.68
C TYR A 135 12.96 -15.10 14.52
N ASP A 136 12.18 -15.16 15.59
CA ASP A 136 10.95 -15.93 15.58
C ASP A 136 9.82 -15.04 15.11
N ILE A 137 9.38 -15.28 13.87
CA ILE A 137 8.21 -14.65 13.25
C ILE A 137 6.98 -14.73 14.18
N PHE A 138 6.88 -15.74 15.04
CA PHE A 138 5.81 -15.90 16.02
C PHE A 138 5.91 -14.89 17.17
N ILE A 139 7.11 -14.51 17.62
CA ILE A 139 7.30 -13.46 18.64
C ILE A 139 6.80 -12.13 18.06
N LEU A 140 7.26 -11.78 16.85
CA LEU A 140 6.80 -10.56 16.18
C LEU A 140 5.28 -10.58 15.97
N ARG A 141 4.70 -11.72 15.58
CA ARG A 141 3.26 -11.85 15.41
C ARG A 141 2.49 -11.62 16.72
N LYS A 142 2.96 -12.15 17.84
CA LYS A 142 2.35 -11.87 19.16
C LYS A 142 2.37 -10.38 19.47
N TYR A 143 3.45 -9.69 19.12
CA TYR A 143 3.56 -8.25 19.31
C TYR A 143 2.63 -7.45 18.40
N ILE A 144 2.56 -7.79 17.10
CA ILE A 144 1.63 -7.18 16.15
C ILE A 144 0.18 -7.34 16.63
N ASN A 145 -0.19 -8.53 17.12
CA ASN A 145 -1.52 -8.77 17.70
C ASN A 145 -1.77 -7.96 18.97
N HIS A 146 -0.74 -7.76 19.81
CA HIS A 146 -0.83 -6.91 20.99
C HIS A 146 -1.03 -5.43 20.63
N LEU A 147 -0.28 -4.91 19.66
CA LEU A 147 -0.46 -3.54 19.15
C LEU A 147 -1.85 -3.37 18.52
N SER A 148 -2.29 -4.35 17.73
CA SER A 148 -3.61 -4.34 17.10
C SER A 148 -4.73 -4.28 18.14
N TYR A 149 -4.58 -5.05 19.22
CA TYR A 149 -5.51 -5.07 20.33
C TYR A 149 -5.56 -3.73 21.08
N ILE A 150 -4.41 -3.10 21.35
CA ILE A 150 -4.35 -1.84 22.10
C ILE A 150 -4.86 -0.66 21.30
N PHE A 151 -4.44 -0.56 20.05
CA PHE A 151 -4.77 0.57 19.19
C PHE A 151 -6.07 0.35 18.40
N ASN A 152 -6.70 -0.82 18.55
CA ASN A 152 -7.93 -1.20 17.85
C ASN A 152 -7.84 -0.96 16.33
N ILE A 153 -6.72 -1.38 15.75
CA ILE A 153 -6.43 -1.31 14.32
C ILE A 153 -5.83 -2.64 13.87
N THR A 154 -6.32 -3.21 12.77
CA THR A 154 -5.72 -4.38 12.15
C THR A 154 -4.55 -3.95 11.27
N LEU A 155 -3.56 -4.82 11.07
CA LEU A 155 -2.48 -4.61 10.13
C LEU A 155 -3.03 -4.19 8.76
N THR A 156 -2.65 -2.99 8.31
CA THR A 156 -3.16 -2.40 7.06
C THR A 156 -2.28 -2.79 5.90
N ASP A 157 -0.96 -2.64 6.06
CA ASP A 157 0.02 -2.73 4.98
C ASP A 157 1.20 -3.62 5.37
N LEU A 158 1.65 -4.44 4.43
CA LEU A 158 2.95 -5.11 4.47
C LEU A 158 3.82 -4.55 3.37
N GLU A 159 5.01 -4.07 3.70
CA GLU A 159 6.05 -3.71 2.74
C GLU A 159 7.22 -4.68 2.88
N LEU A 160 7.57 -5.36 1.79
CA LEU A 160 8.56 -6.43 1.77
C LEU A 160 9.62 -6.18 0.69
N TYR A 161 10.86 -6.03 1.13
CA TYR A 161 12.06 -5.97 0.31
C TYR A 161 12.56 -7.40 0.16
N PHE A 162 12.05 -8.12 -0.83
CA PHE A 162 12.17 -9.58 -0.86
C PHE A 162 13.59 -10.07 -1.12
N GLN A 163 14.43 -9.26 -1.77
CA GLN A 163 15.85 -9.55 -2.02
C GLN A 163 16.71 -9.57 -0.75
N ASP A 164 16.21 -8.98 0.35
CA ASP A 164 16.91 -8.98 1.64
C ASP A 164 16.76 -10.29 2.41
N PHE A 165 15.94 -11.23 1.90
CA PHE A 165 15.57 -12.45 2.61
C PHE A 165 15.70 -13.68 1.72
N THR A 166 15.96 -14.82 2.35
CA THR A 166 15.91 -16.12 1.66
C THR A 166 14.49 -16.44 1.20
N ARG A 167 14.36 -17.39 0.27
CA ARG A 167 13.05 -17.85 -0.23
C ARG A 167 12.14 -18.37 0.89
N ASP A 168 12.69 -19.09 1.87
CA ASP A 168 11.93 -19.64 2.99
C ASP A 168 11.50 -18.56 3.99
N GLU A 169 12.33 -17.56 4.23
CA GLU A 169 11.95 -16.38 5.03
C GLU A 169 10.83 -15.58 4.35
N ASN A 170 10.96 -15.28 3.06
CA ASN A 170 9.92 -14.60 2.29
C ASN A 170 8.59 -15.35 2.35
N LYS A 171 8.62 -16.67 2.15
CA LYS A 171 7.45 -17.54 2.29
C LYS A 171 6.84 -17.43 3.69
N THR A 172 7.66 -17.49 4.73
CA THR A 172 7.22 -17.43 6.12
C THR A 172 6.58 -16.08 6.46
N ILE A 173 7.15 -14.98 5.98
CA ILE A 173 6.63 -13.61 6.13
C ILE A 173 5.26 -13.50 5.46
N ILE A 174 5.15 -13.92 4.20
CA ILE A 174 3.88 -13.86 3.44
C ILE A 174 2.83 -14.75 4.08
N ASP A 175 3.16 -15.99 4.45
CA ASP A 175 2.19 -16.90 5.08
C ASP A 175 1.67 -16.34 6.39
N SER A 176 2.56 -15.69 7.15
CA SER A 176 2.22 -15.04 8.41
C SER A 176 1.30 -13.85 8.16
N TYR A 177 1.75 -12.85 7.42
CA TYR A 177 1.12 -11.53 7.42
C TYR A 177 0.18 -11.30 6.23
N CYS A 178 0.23 -12.14 5.20
CA CYS A 178 -0.55 -12.02 3.96
C CYS A 178 -1.14 -13.35 3.45
N GLY A 179 -1.11 -14.46 4.21
CA GLY A 179 -1.34 -15.81 3.62
C GLY A 179 -2.42 -16.70 4.24
N ASN A 180 -3.03 -16.35 5.39
CA ASN A 180 -3.89 -17.29 6.12
C ASN A 180 -5.38 -16.87 6.20
N ARG A 181 -6.29 -17.85 6.03
CA ARG A 181 -7.76 -17.67 6.01
C ARG A 181 -8.41 -17.59 7.38
N ARG A 182 -7.71 -17.95 8.46
CA ARG A 182 -8.28 -18.02 9.83
C ARG A 182 -7.88 -16.86 10.73
N ASP A 183 -6.87 -16.09 10.37
CA ASP A 183 -6.43 -14.96 11.17
C ASP A 183 -7.10 -13.67 10.68
N THR A 184 -7.63 -12.90 11.61
CA THR A 184 -8.29 -11.62 11.34
C THR A 184 -7.30 -10.47 11.15
N ASN A 185 -6.02 -10.67 11.48
CA ASN A 185 -5.00 -9.62 11.50
C ASN A 185 -3.93 -9.77 10.40
N CYS A 186 -4.35 -10.10 9.18
CA CYS A 186 -3.50 -10.08 8.00
C CYS A 186 -3.54 -8.70 7.32
N ALA A 187 -2.43 -8.31 6.70
CA ALA A 187 -2.33 -7.08 5.93
C ALA A 187 -3.30 -7.11 4.76
N LYS A 188 -3.97 -5.98 4.54
CA LYS A 188 -4.95 -5.79 3.46
C LYS A 188 -4.30 -5.31 2.17
N SER A 189 -3.12 -4.70 2.30
CA SER A 189 -2.29 -4.21 1.21
C SER A 189 -0.89 -4.83 1.28
N LEU A 190 -0.31 -5.13 0.12
CA LEU A 190 1.05 -5.64 -0.02
C LEU A 190 1.85 -4.74 -0.97
N LYS A 191 3.01 -4.27 -0.55
CA LYS A 191 4.02 -3.62 -1.38
C LYS A 191 5.26 -4.50 -1.45
N LEU A 192 5.62 -4.94 -2.65
CA LEU A 192 6.80 -5.73 -2.93
C LEU A 192 7.86 -4.84 -3.59
N VAL A 193 9.07 -4.82 -3.03
CA VAL A 193 10.16 -3.94 -3.47
C VAL A 193 11.39 -4.77 -3.82
N GLY A 194 11.95 -4.53 -5.02
CA GLY A 194 13.29 -5.00 -5.41
C GLY A 194 14.24 -3.81 -5.55
N GLU A 195 15.33 -3.79 -4.80
CA GLU A 195 16.34 -2.72 -4.85
C GLU A 195 17.16 -2.79 -6.14
N SER A 196 17.42 -4.00 -6.65
CA SER A 196 18.19 -4.26 -7.86
C SER A 196 17.37 -5.00 -8.92
N GLU A 197 17.92 -5.08 -10.13
CA GLU A 197 17.42 -6.01 -11.15
C GLU A 197 17.37 -7.43 -10.59
N ASN A 198 16.31 -8.14 -10.92
CA ASN A 198 16.08 -9.50 -10.46
C ASN A 198 17.03 -10.46 -11.16
N THR A 199 17.47 -11.47 -10.41
CA THR A 199 17.96 -12.74 -10.95
C THR A 199 16.80 -13.66 -11.34
N PRO A 200 17.03 -14.73 -12.13
CA PRO A 200 16.01 -15.74 -12.37
C PRO A 200 15.44 -16.36 -11.07
N GLU A 201 16.26 -16.48 -10.03
CA GLU A 201 15.85 -16.97 -8.72
C GLU A 201 14.92 -15.97 -8.01
N ASP A 202 15.21 -14.68 -8.11
CA ASP A 202 14.36 -13.60 -7.58
C ASP A 202 12.98 -13.63 -8.22
N ASP A 203 12.91 -13.81 -9.54
CA ASP A 203 11.64 -13.94 -10.26
C ASP A 203 10.81 -15.13 -9.75
N LEU A 204 11.45 -16.26 -9.41
CA LEU A 204 10.77 -17.41 -8.78
C LEU A 204 10.24 -17.07 -7.38
N VAL A 205 10.97 -16.27 -6.61
CA VAL A 205 10.51 -15.76 -5.31
C VAL A 205 9.30 -14.86 -5.50
N VAL A 206 9.33 -13.92 -6.44
CA VAL A 206 8.20 -13.04 -6.78
C VAL A 206 6.97 -13.89 -7.14
N TYR A 207 7.10 -14.88 -8.04
CA TYR A 207 5.98 -15.78 -8.36
C TYR A 207 5.43 -16.49 -7.13
N HIS A 208 6.31 -16.97 -6.24
CA HIS A 208 5.89 -17.63 -5.01
C HIS A 208 5.10 -16.70 -4.09
N ILE A 209 5.53 -15.46 -3.95
CA ILE A 209 4.85 -14.44 -3.15
C ILE A 209 3.47 -14.13 -3.75
N LEU A 210 3.42 -13.84 -5.05
CA LEU A 210 2.19 -13.45 -5.75
C LEU A 210 1.12 -14.55 -5.73
N ASN A 211 1.51 -15.82 -5.81
CA ASN A 211 0.58 -16.95 -5.76
C ASN A 211 0.04 -17.24 -4.34
N ARG A 212 0.71 -16.74 -3.30
CA ARG A 212 0.37 -17.02 -1.90
C ARG A 212 -0.38 -15.89 -1.21
N GLN A 213 -0.06 -14.65 -1.56
CA GLN A 213 -0.63 -13.47 -0.94
C GLN A 213 -2.16 -13.41 -1.14
N VAL A 214 -2.86 -12.89 -0.14
CA VAL A 214 -4.33 -12.74 -0.13
C VAL A 214 -4.77 -11.30 0.13
N ALA A 215 -3.89 -10.33 -0.11
CA ALA A 215 -4.21 -8.91 -0.01
C ALA A 215 -5.37 -8.59 -0.95
N LYS A 216 -6.33 -7.80 -0.45
CA LYS A 216 -7.57 -7.48 -1.19
C LYS A 216 -7.65 -6.01 -1.57
N CYS A 217 -7.04 -5.11 -0.80
CA CYS A 217 -7.17 -3.68 -1.04
C CYS A 217 -6.17 -3.20 -2.10
N GLN A 218 -4.88 -3.46 -1.90
CA GLN A 218 -3.84 -2.97 -2.80
C GLN A 218 -2.69 -3.95 -2.95
N LEU A 219 -2.22 -4.14 -4.18
CA LEU A 219 -0.94 -4.78 -4.48
C LEU A 219 -0.07 -3.77 -5.22
N THR A 220 1.10 -3.46 -4.66
CA THR A 220 2.11 -2.61 -5.28
C THR A 220 3.33 -3.44 -5.63
N LEU A 221 3.74 -3.42 -6.89
CA LEU A 221 4.92 -4.08 -7.41
C LEU A 221 5.92 -3.00 -7.82
N ASP A 222 7.01 -2.89 -7.08
CA ASP A 222 8.13 -2.02 -7.39
C ASP A 222 9.36 -2.90 -7.59
N ILE A 223 9.39 -3.57 -8.74
CA ILE A 223 10.35 -4.63 -9.06
C ILE A 223 10.92 -4.41 -10.46
N LYS A 224 12.09 -5.00 -10.71
CA LYS A 224 12.78 -4.97 -12.01
C LYS A 224 13.04 -6.41 -12.45
N PRO A 225 12.01 -7.12 -12.93
CA PRO A 225 12.12 -8.53 -13.24
C PRO A 225 13.01 -8.79 -14.46
N THR A 226 13.43 -10.05 -14.65
CA THR A 226 14.16 -10.42 -15.86
C THR A 226 13.26 -10.37 -17.10
N SER A 227 13.86 -10.34 -18.30
CA SER A 227 13.11 -10.38 -19.56
C SER A 227 12.32 -11.67 -19.80
N LYS A 228 12.55 -12.72 -18.99
CA LYS A 228 11.82 -13.99 -19.05
C LYS A 228 10.66 -14.05 -18.07
N PHE A 229 10.47 -13.02 -17.25
CA PHE A 229 9.35 -12.94 -16.34
C PHE A 229 8.05 -12.68 -17.11
N PHE A 230 7.00 -13.42 -16.77
CA PHE A 230 5.68 -13.30 -17.37
C PHE A 230 4.66 -13.03 -16.28
N PHE A 231 3.86 -11.99 -16.46
CA PHE A 231 2.86 -11.63 -15.48
C PHE A 231 1.58 -12.45 -15.67
N TYR A 232 1.34 -13.41 -14.78
CA TYR A 232 0.08 -14.17 -14.75
C TYR A 232 -0.94 -13.51 -13.82
N GLY A 233 -1.40 -12.31 -14.17
CA GLY A 233 -2.37 -11.57 -13.36
C GLY A 233 -3.72 -12.28 -13.18
N ASP A 234 -4.04 -13.20 -14.08
CA ASP A 234 -5.21 -14.09 -14.03
C ASP A 234 -5.09 -15.20 -12.99
N ARG A 235 -3.86 -15.57 -12.60
CA ARG A 235 -3.57 -16.63 -11.62
C ARG A 235 -3.57 -16.14 -10.19
N PHE A 236 -3.74 -14.84 -9.96
CA PHE A 236 -3.85 -14.32 -8.61
C PHE A 236 -5.05 -14.90 -7.91
N ARG A 237 -4.80 -15.44 -6.71
CA ARG A 237 -5.80 -16.13 -5.90
C ARG A 237 -6.99 -15.23 -5.54
N TYR A 238 -6.76 -13.92 -5.49
CA TYR A 238 -7.78 -12.90 -5.24
C TYR A 238 -7.57 -11.70 -6.15
N SER A 239 -8.69 -11.11 -6.60
CA SER A 239 -8.72 -9.78 -7.21
C SER A 239 -8.44 -8.73 -6.14
N THR A 240 -7.42 -7.90 -6.35
CA THR A 240 -7.23 -6.69 -5.54
C THR A 240 -8.09 -5.55 -6.05
N ASP A 241 -8.56 -4.67 -5.17
CA ASP A 241 -9.25 -3.45 -5.62
C ASP A 241 -8.31 -2.54 -6.42
N ARG A 242 -7.02 -2.55 -6.07
CA ARG A 242 -5.99 -1.76 -6.76
C ARG A 242 -4.73 -2.57 -7.01
N LEU A 243 -4.24 -2.52 -8.24
CA LEU A 243 -2.91 -2.96 -8.64
C LEU A 243 -2.08 -1.73 -9.02
N ILE A 244 -0.89 -1.60 -8.46
CA ILE A 244 0.07 -0.56 -8.81
C ILE A 244 1.35 -1.26 -9.25
N VAL A 245 1.81 -0.98 -10.46
CA VAL A 245 3.09 -1.49 -10.97
C VAL A 245 3.97 -0.29 -11.28
N ARG A 246 5.08 -0.19 -10.56
CA ARG A 246 6.15 0.78 -10.83
C ARG A 246 7.17 0.15 -11.76
N ASN A 247 7.81 0.97 -12.59
CA ASN A 247 8.79 0.52 -13.58
C ASN A 247 8.22 -0.58 -14.49
N SER A 248 7.04 -0.32 -15.05
CA SER A 248 6.22 -1.28 -15.78
C SER A 248 6.67 -1.54 -17.23
N ASP A 249 7.90 -1.19 -17.58
CA ASP A 249 8.55 -1.45 -18.88
C ASP A 249 8.52 -2.91 -19.34
N TRP A 250 8.38 -3.83 -18.39
CA TRP A 250 8.32 -5.28 -18.61
C TRP A 250 6.88 -5.81 -18.81
N LEU A 251 5.87 -4.94 -18.71
CA LEU A 251 4.47 -5.28 -18.98
C LEU A 251 4.04 -4.69 -20.32
N SER A 252 3.33 -5.49 -21.12
CA SER A 252 2.65 -5.03 -22.33
C SER A 252 1.15 -4.80 -22.08
N CYS A 253 0.45 -4.29 -23.09
CA CYS A 253 -1.00 -4.22 -23.06
C CYS A 253 -1.66 -5.59 -22.86
N THR A 254 -1.04 -6.69 -23.32
CA THR A 254 -1.62 -8.03 -23.14
C THR A 254 -1.68 -8.46 -21.68
N GLU A 255 -0.64 -8.18 -20.89
CA GLU A 255 -0.67 -8.42 -19.44
C GLU A 255 -1.71 -7.53 -18.75
N LEU A 256 -1.87 -6.28 -19.21
CA LEU A 256 -2.91 -5.38 -18.70
C LEU A 256 -4.33 -5.94 -18.92
N GLU A 257 -4.57 -6.66 -20.02
CA GLU A 257 -5.87 -7.33 -20.25
C GLU A 257 -6.17 -8.42 -19.21
N CYS A 258 -5.13 -9.09 -18.72
CA CYS A 258 -5.22 -10.19 -17.76
C CYS A 258 -5.41 -9.71 -16.31
N CYS A 259 -5.21 -8.42 -16.03
CA CYS A 259 -5.36 -7.85 -14.69
C CYS A 259 -6.80 -7.97 -14.17
N ASN A 260 -6.97 -8.68 -13.06
CA ASN A 260 -8.26 -8.91 -12.41
C ASN A 260 -8.56 -7.91 -11.27
N SER A 261 -7.99 -6.70 -11.32
CA SER A 261 -8.16 -5.70 -10.27
C SER A 261 -9.24 -4.69 -10.63
N PHE A 262 -9.89 -4.02 -9.67
CA PHE A 262 -10.85 -2.97 -10.01
C PHE A 262 -10.17 -1.77 -10.70
N SER A 263 -9.00 -1.39 -10.19
CA SER A 263 -8.16 -0.32 -10.73
C SER A 263 -6.72 -0.77 -10.94
N VAL A 264 -6.09 -0.34 -12.04
CA VAL A 264 -4.71 -0.70 -12.42
C VAL A 264 -3.89 0.54 -12.74
N TRP A 265 -2.76 0.73 -12.06
CA TRP A 265 -1.87 1.86 -12.27
C TRP A 265 -0.51 1.34 -12.73
N MET A 266 -0.04 1.82 -13.87
CA MET A 266 1.24 1.44 -14.45
C MET A 266 2.09 2.70 -14.62
N PHE A 267 3.22 2.74 -13.94
CA PHE A 267 4.17 3.84 -13.98
C PHE A 267 5.38 3.45 -14.83
N ASN A 268 5.99 4.42 -15.52
CA ASN A 268 7.09 4.20 -16.45
C ASN A 268 6.82 2.99 -17.36
N SER A 269 5.85 3.11 -18.27
CA SER A 269 5.50 2.04 -19.19
C SER A 269 6.11 2.26 -20.58
N LYS A 270 6.43 1.16 -21.26
CA LYS A 270 6.82 1.13 -22.69
C LYS A 270 5.64 0.98 -23.65
N ILE A 271 4.40 1.03 -23.15
CA ILE A 271 3.20 1.05 -23.98
C ILE A 271 3.26 2.25 -24.93
N ILE A 272 3.05 2.00 -26.23
CA ILE A 272 3.07 3.02 -27.28
C ILE A 272 1.67 3.28 -27.83
N GLU A 273 1.52 4.34 -28.62
CA GLU A 273 0.26 4.72 -29.28
C GLU A 273 -0.40 3.56 -30.04
N PHE A 274 0.40 2.72 -30.70
CA PHE A 274 -0.10 1.56 -31.43
C PHE A 274 -0.85 0.57 -30.52
N ASP A 275 -0.34 0.35 -29.31
CA ASP A 275 -0.97 -0.55 -28.35
C ASP A 275 -2.29 0.04 -27.84
N ILE A 276 -2.32 1.36 -27.59
CA ILE A 276 -3.54 2.06 -27.20
C ILE A 276 -4.59 2.01 -28.31
N GLU A 277 -4.19 2.21 -29.56
CA GLU A 277 -5.08 2.07 -30.71
C GLU A 277 -5.67 0.66 -30.80
N PHE A 278 -4.83 -0.35 -30.58
CA PHE A 278 -5.25 -1.74 -30.58
C PHE A 278 -6.26 -2.02 -29.46
N MET A 279 -6.01 -1.54 -28.24
CA MET A 279 -6.95 -1.66 -27.13
C MET A 279 -8.30 -1.00 -27.43
N ILE A 280 -8.30 0.23 -27.98
CA ILE A 280 -9.54 0.95 -28.33
C ILE A 280 -10.32 0.16 -29.39
N LYS A 281 -9.66 -0.36 -30.43
CA LYS A 281 -10.30 -1.17 -31.48
C LYS A 281 -10.91 -2.45 -30.92
N ARG A 282 -10.20 -3.16 -30.03
CA ARG A 282 -10.71 -4.37 -29.38
C ARG A 282 -11.91 -4.07 -28.49
N TRP A 283 -11.79 -3.01 -27.68
CA TRP A 283 -12.89 -2.59 -26.82
C TRP A 283 -14.13 -2.22 -27.65
N TYR A 284 -13.96 -1.43 -28.72
CA TYR A 284 -15.04 -1.09 -29.63
C TYR A 284 -15.69 -2.34 -30.28
N SER A 285 -14.89 -3.36 -30.57
CA SER A 285 -15.33 -4.62 -31.19
C SER A 285 -16.02 -5.60 -30.22
N GLY A 286 -16.16 -5.29 -28.94
CA GLY A 286 -16.86 -6.17 -28.00
C GLY A 286 -16.09 -6.51 -26.73
N TRP A 287 -14.76 -6.42 -26.74
CA TRP A 287 -13.93 -6.84 -25.62
C TRP A 287 -14.09 -5.90 -24.42
N THR A 288 -14.15 -6.43 -23.21
CA THR A 288 -14.27 -5.64 -21.99
C THR A 288 -13.28 -6.19 -20.95
N PRO A 289 -12.31 -5.39 -20.47
CA PRO A 289 -11.37 -5.85 -19.46
C PRO A 289 -12.08 -6.16 -18.13
N LYS A 290 -11.43 -6.96 -17.27
CA LYS A 290 -11.94 -7.24 -15.91
C LYS A 290 -11.86 -6.01 -15.00
N TRP A 291 -10.85 -5.16 -15.21
CA TRP A 291 -10.70 -3.89 -14.54
C TRP A 291 -11.68 -2.83 -15.08
N THR A 292 -11.93 -1.80 -14.26
CA THR A 292 -12.82 -0.68 -14.61
C THR A 292 -12.02 0.58 -14.93
N LEU A 293 -11.00 0.86 -14.11
CA LEU A 293 -10.19 2.07 -14.21
C LEU A 293 -8.73 1.72 -14.44
N ALA A 294 -8.07 2.42 -15.35
CA ALA A 294 -6.63 2.31 -15.52
C ALA A 294 -5.97 3.69 -15.59
N MET A 295 -4.75 3.79 -15.08
CA MET A 295 -3.86 4.94 -15.26
C MET A 295 -2.52 4.41 -15.78
N LEU A 296 -2.10 4.91 -16.94
CA LEU A 296 -0.82 4.56 -17.57
C LEU A 296 0.03 5.82 -17.69
N GLU A 297 1.24 5.77 -17.12
CA GLU A 297 2.29 6.75 -17.41
C GLU A 297 3.08 6.27 -18.63
N LEU A 298 2.96 7.04 -19.70
CA LEU A 298 3.58 6.78 -20.98
C LEU A 298 4.75 7.75 -21.21
N VAL A 299 5.66 7.38 -22.11
CA VAL A 299 6.71 8.30 -22.56
C VAL A 299 6.09 9.51 -23.27
N PHE A 300 5.14 9.26 -24.17
CA PHE A 300 4.37 10.26 -24.89
C PHE A 300 3.13 9.62 -25.52
N ILE A 301 2.04 10.37 -25.62
CA ILE A 301 0.83 9.99 -26.37
C ILE A 301 0.13 11.23 -26.95
N ASN A 302 -0.15 11.18 -28.26
CA ASN A 302 -1.11 12.05 -28.92
C ASN A 302 -2.42 11.28 -29.17
N ILE A 303 -3.41 11.49 -28.29
CA ILE A 303 -4.70 10.79 -28.39
C ILE A 303 -5.51 11.22 -29.61
N ASP A 304 -5.37 12.46 -30.08
CA ASP A 304 -6.06 12.94 -31.28
C ASP A 304 -5.59 12.16 -32.52
N ASP A 305 -4.28 11.97 -32.65
CA ASP A 305 -3.69 11.16 -33.74
C ASP A 305 -4.13 9.70 -33.67
N CYS A 306 -4.12 9.11 -32.47
CA CYS A 306 -4.61 7.74 -32.25
C CYS A 306 -6.06 7.59 -32.73
N ILE A 307 -6.96 8.47 -32.30
CA ILE A 307 -8.38 8.41 -32.65
C ILE A 307 -8.60 8.68 -34.15
N ASN A 308 -7.86 9.61 -34.75
CA ASN A 308 -7.94 9.88 -36.18
C ASN A 308 -7.50 8.66 -37.01
N ARG A 309 -6.41 7.98 -36.62
CA ARG A 309 -5.97 6.73 -37.25
C ARG A 309 -6.97 5.59 -37.09
N ILE A 310 -7.66 5.52 -35.95
CA ILE A 310 -8.75 4.55 -35.74
C ILE A 310 -9.95 4.86 -36.64
N ARG A 311 -10.39 6.12 -36.71
CA ARG A 311 -11.52 6.58 -37.56
C ARG A 311 -11.30 6.24 -39.03
N GLY A 312 -10.08 6.42 -39.53
CA GLY A 312 -9.73 6.07 -40.91
C GLY A 312 -9.79 4.58 -41.22
N ARG A 313 -9.80 3.70 -40.21
CA ARG A 313 -9.78 2.23 -40.38
C ARG A 313 -11.10 1.54 -40.02
N ILE A 314 -11.98 2.16 -39.23
CA ILE A 314 -13.27 1.56 -38.83
C ILE A 314 -14.38 2.03 -39.79
N SER A 315 -14.88 1.10 -40.61
CA SER A 315 -15.90 1.34 -41.66
C SER A 315 -17.26 1.83 -41.13
N ALA A 316 -17.57 1.57 -39.86
CA ALA A 316 -18.89 1.82 -39.26
C ALA A 316 -19.03 3.19 -38.57
N GLY A 317 -18.07 4.11 -38.74
CA GLY A 317 -18.12 5.45 -38.15
C GLY A 317 -18.01 5.42 -36.62
N LEU A 318 -16.78 5.42 -36.10
CA LEU A 318 -16.52 5.51 -34.65
C LEU A 318 -17.20 6.75 -34.04
N ILE A 319 -18.20 6.54 -33.18
CA ILE A 319 -18.85 7.63 -32.43
C ILE A 319 -17.97 7.98 -31.22
N ALA A 320 -17.14 9.00 -31.40
CA ALA A 320 -16.22 9.50 -30.37
C ALA A 320 -16.45 11.00 -30.15
N VAL A 321 -16.87 11.38 -28.94
CA VAL A 321 -17.06 12.76 -28.50
C VAL A 321 -15.76 13.25 -27.86
N ARG A 322 -15.19 14.30 -28.42
CA ARG A 322 -13.96 14.95 -27.92
C ARG A 322 -14.34 16.11 -27.00
N SER A 323 -13.64 16.24 -25.89
CA SER A 323 -13.66 17.42 -25.02
C SER A 323 -12.24 17.75 -24.58
N GLU A 324 -11.96 19.03 -24.34
CA GLU A 324 -10.63 19.51 -23.96
C GLU A 324 -10.79 20.52 -22.83
N GLU A 325 -9.91 20.43 -21.85
CA GLU A 325 -9.88 21.33 -20.71
C GLU A 325 -8.44 21.65 -20.31
N THR A 326 -8.23 22.84 -19.75
CA THR A 326 -6.97 23.22 -19.11
C THR A 326 -7.29 23.56 -17.67
N ILE A 327 -6.60 22.91 -16.74
CA ILE A 327 -6.82 23.05 -15.31
C ILE A 327 -5.58 23.65 -14.67
N GLU A 328 -5.77 24.66 -13.83
CA GLU A 328 -4.73 25.16 -12.93
C GLU A 328 -4.76 24.35 -11.63
N GLY A 329 -3.66 23.66 -11.34
CA GLY A 329 -3.48 22.90 -10.11
C GLY A 329 -2.26 23.39 -9.32
N PRO A 330 -2.02 22.81 -8.12
CA PRO A 330 -0.85 23.12 -7.30
C PRO A 330 0.48 22.85 -8.04
N ASP A 331 0.49 21.88 -8.96
CA ASP A 331 1.67 21.51 -9.76
C ASP A 331 1.78 22.32 -11.07
N GLY A 332 0.94 23.34 -11.25
CA GLY A 332 0.88 24.19 -12.45
C GLY A 332 -0.28 23.87 -13.39
N ARG A 333 -0.18 24.36 -14.63
CA ARG A 333 -1.20 24.15 -15.67
C ARG A 333 -1.11 22.74 -16.23
N SER A 334 -2.22 22.01 -16.16
CA SER A 334 -2.39 20.69 -16.77
C SER A 334 -3.37 20.76 -17.93
N HIS A 335 -2.95 20.26 -19.09
CA HIS A 335 -3.74 20.17 -20.29
C HIS A 335 -4.37 18.78 -20.42
N ARG A 336 -5.67 18.68 -20.66
CA ARG A 336 -6.40 17.41 -20.72
C ARG A 336 -7.26 17.31 -21.98
N ILE A 337 -7.11 16.21 -22.70
CA ILE A 337 -7.93 15.84 -23.84
C ILE A 337 -8.67 14.56 -23.48
N LYS A 338 -10.00 14.58 -23.57
CA LYS A 338 -10.86 13.43 -23.28
C LYS A 338 -11.64 13.02 -24.52
N TYR A 339 -11.68 11.71 -24.77
CA TYR A 339 -12.55 11.07 -25.72
C TYR A 339 -13.53 10.15 -25.01
N SER A 340 -14.81 10.32 -25.30
CA SER A 340 -15.88 9.41 -24.88
C SER A 340 -16.35 8.64 -26.12
N ILE A 341 -16.04 7.34 -26.16
CA ILE A 341 -16.32 6.47 -27.29
C ILE A 341 -17.54 5.63 -26.96
N ARG A 342 -18.56 5.65 -27.83
CA ARG A 342 -19.78 4.87 -27.63
C ARG A 342 -19.74 3.58 -28.46
N ARG A 343 -19.97 2.44 -27.81
CA ARG A 343 -20.17 1.14 -28.46
C ARG A 343 -21.61 0.96 -28.93
N ASN A 344 -21.81 0.00 -29.85
CA ASN A 344 -23.14 -0.34 -30.40
C ASN A 344 -24.15 -0.79 -29.32
N ASP A 345 -23.65 -1.40 -28.23
CA ASP A 345 -24.45 -1.81 -27.07
C ASP A 345 -24.85 -0.63 -26.15
N GLY A 346 -24.41 0.59 -26.48
CA GLY A 346 -24.68 1.81 -25.72
C GLY A 346 -23.64 2.13 -24.64
N THR A 347 -22.71 1.21 -24.33
CA THR A 347 -21.66 1.41 -23.32
C THR A 347 -20.69 2.51 -23.77
N ILE A 348 -20.25 3.35 -22.84
CA ILE A 348 -19.30 4.42 -23.08
C ILE A 348 -17.95 4.07 -22.44
N GLY A 349 -16.88 4.23 -23.22
CA GLY A 349 -15.51 4.11 -22.78
C GLY A 349 -14.89 5.51 -22.79
N GLU A 350 -14.28 5.90 -21.67
CA GLU A 350 -13.65 7.20 -21.53
C GLU A 350 -12.13 7.06 -21.54
N PHE A 351 -11.47 7.86 -22.37
CA PHE A 351 -10.02 7.95 -22.50
C PHE A 351 -9.62 9.40 -22.30
N LEU A 352 -8.90 9.69 -21.22
CA LEU A 352 -8.43 11.04 -20.90
C LEU A 352 -6.90 11.04 -20.89
N VAL A 353 -6.30 11.88 -21.72
CA VAL A 353 -4.86 12.13 -21.71
C VAL A 353 -4.58 13.45 -21.02
N GLU A 354 -3.66 13.43 -20.06
CA GLU A 354 -3.16 14.62 -19.37
C GLU A 354 -1.68 14.85 -19.75
N ASN A 355 -1.39 16.06 -20.22
CA ASN A 355 -0.05 16.53 -20.61
C ASN A 355 0.68 15.61 -21.60
N ASN A 356 -0.06 14.91 -22.47
CA ASN A 356 0.47 13.92 -23.41
C ASN A 356 1.33 12.82 -22.76
N LYS A 357 1.16 12.59 -21.45
CA LYS A 357 2.00 11.67 -20.67
C LYS A 357 1.17 10.64 -19.91
N TYR A 358 0.12 11.09 -19.22
CA TYR A 358 -0.72 10.22 -18.42
C TYR A 358 -2.01 9.90 -19.15
N LEU A 359 -2.29 8.62 -19.37
CA LEU A 359 -3.54 8.14 -19.95
C LEU A 359 -4.40 7.52 -18.85
N TYR A 360 -5.58 8.10 -18.63
CA TYR A 360 -6.61 7.58 -17.74
C TYR A 360 -7.74 6.96 -18.55
N ILE A 361 -8.18 5.77 -18.14
CA ILE A 361 -9.15 4.98 -18.87
C ILE A 361 -10.28 4.57 -17.93
N LYS A 362 -11.53 4.71 -18.38
CA LYS A 362 -12.72 4.10 -17.77
C LYS A 362 -13.43 3.23 -18.80
N MET A 363 -13.57 1.94 -18.53
CA MET A 363 -14.13 0.96 -19.49
C MET A 363 -15.53 0.46 -19.16
N ARG A 364 -16.08 0.83 -17.99
CA ARG A 364 -17.40 0.38 -17.53
C ARG A 364 -18.16 1.54 -16.89
N ASP A 365 -19.41 1.74 -17.32
CA ASP A 365 -20.27 2.81 -16.81
C ASP A 365 -20.92 2.49 -15.46
N ASN A 366 -21.03 1.21 -15.10
CA ASN A 366 -21.74 0.72 -13.89
C ASN A 366 -21.02 1.00 -12.56
N THR A 367 -20.14 2.00 -12.51
CA THR A 367 -19.44 2.36 -11.28
C THR A 367 -19.72 3.81 -10.92
N ASP A 368 -20.17 4.04 -9.69
CA ASP A 368 -20.40 5.38 -9.10
C ASP A 368 -19.13 6.24 -9.04
N ILE A 369 -17.96 5.66 -9.36
CA ILE A 369 -16.69 6.37 -9.38
C ILE A 369 -16.55 7.13 -10.72
N LEU A 370 -16.52 8.45 -10.61
CA LEU A 370 -16.18 9.35 -11.71
C LEU A 370 -14.68 9.29 -12.01
N LEU A 371 -14.32 9.44 -13.29
CA LEU A 371 -12.92 9.47 -13.74
C LEU A 371 -12.15 10.62 -13.08
N SER A 372 -12.78 11.76 -12.83
CA SER A 372 -12.20 12.89 -12.10
C SER A 372 -11.79 12.51 -10.67
N THR A 373 -12.64 11.80 -9.93
CA THR A 373 -12.33 11.29 -8.58
C THR A 373 -11.15 10.31 -8.60
N PHE A 374 -11.07 9.48 -9.64
CA PHE A 374 -9.94 8.58 -9.83
C PHE A 374 -8.63 9.34 -10.07
N ILE A 375 -8.63 10.36 -10.92
CA ILE A 375 -7.47 11.22 -11.21
C ILE A 375 -7.01 11.96 -9.95
N THR A 376 -7.92 12.46 -9.11
CA THR A 376 -7.52 13.10 -7.84
C THR A 376 -6.79 12.11 -6.93
N LYS A 377 -7.26 10.86 -6.86
CA LYS A 377 -6.59 9.81 -6.06
C LYS A 377 -5.23 9.41 -6.61
N THR A 378 -5.04 9.40 -7.93
CA THR A 378 -3.73 9.10 -8.52
C THR A 378 -2.71 10.20 -8.22
N LYS A 379 -3.13 11.47 -8.31
CA LYS A 379 -2.25 12.61 -8.02
C LYS A 379 -1.76 12.67 -6.57
N THR A 380 -2.56 12.21 -5.61
CA THR A 380 -2.10 12.14 -4.20
C THR A 380 -1.05 11.06 -3.93
N MET A 381 -0.75 10.20 -4.92
CA MET A 381 0.16 9.07 -4.79
C MET A 381 1.35 9.12 -5.77
N MET A 382 1.31 10.04 -6.73
CA MET A 382 2.46 10.52 -7.51
C MET A 382 3.22 11.52 -6.66
#